data_AF-A0A7C7UEA1-F1
#
_entry.id   AF-A0A7C7UEA1-F1
#
_cell.length_a   1.000
_cell.length_b   1.000
_cell.length_c   1.000
_cell.angle_alpha   90.00
_cell.angle_beta   90.00
_cell.angle_gamma   90.00
#
_symmetry.space_group_name_H-M   'P 1'
#
loop_
_entity.id
_entity.type
_entity.pdbx_description
1 polymer ?
#
loop_
_entity_poly.entity_id
_entity_poly.type
_entity_poly.pdbx_seq_one_letter_code
_entity_poly.pdbx_strand_id
1 'polypeptide(L)'
;MLDIVGLVLGAVLALLIFSYLLGDNPLYRLALHLFVGALVGYSFGIILRDVLIDMVLAQWLTNPVAVVAPLVLGLLLLFKGFPRQAYVGNFSVAYLVGVGMAVALSGALLGTLVPQIGATGRALSLASLASFRAGLLDGLLIVAGTVCTLMAFTFSVRKRRGLAGAWAQIVDVVARVGRVFLIFTFGVAFGGALTAALSIFIGRIQYFIDVYFRVAGFLGG
;
A
#
# COMPACT_ATOMS: atom_id res chain seq x y z
N MET A 1 14.40 29.53 16.84
CA MET A 1 15.17 28.52 17.62
C MET A 1 14.54 27.14 17.52
N LEU A 2 13.23 26.98 17.77
CA LEU A 2 12.54 25.68 17.62
C LEU A 2 12.69 25.06 16.23
N ASP A 3 12.63 25.87 15.17
CA ASP A 3 12.78 25.37 13.79
C ASP A 3 14.17 24.78 13.51
N ILE A 4 15.23 25.39 14.07
CA ILE A 4 16.62 24.91 13.93
C ILE A 4 16.79 23.61 14.71
N VAL A 5 16.24 23.52 15.93
CA VAL A 5 16.28 22.31 16.75
C VAL A 5 15.59 21.15 16.03
N GLY A 6 14.38 21.37 15.49
CA GLY A 6 13.65 20.34 14.74
C GLY A 6 14.41 19.89 13.49
N LEU A 7 15.07 20.83 12.81
CA LEU A 7 15.85 20.57 11.61
C LEU A 7 17.15 19.80 11.91
N VAL A 8 17.86 20.13 12.99
CA VAL A 8 19.03 19.37 13.46
C VAL A 8 18.61 17.98 13.95
N LEU A 9 17.53 17.89 14.71
CA LEU A 9 17.00 16.62 15.21
C LEU A 9 16.62 15.69 14.04
N GLY A 10 15.93 16.21 13.03
CA GLY A 10 15.60 15.47 11.82
C GLY A 10 16.84 14.99 11.05
N ALA A 11 17.89 15.81 10.96
CA ALA A 11 19.15 15.43 10.36
C ALA A 11 19.85 14.30 11.15
N VAL A 12 19.91 14.40 12.47
CA VAL A 12 20.49 13.35 13.33
C VAL A 12 19.73 12.04 13.17
N LEU A 13 18.40 12.06 13.26
CA LEU A 13 17.58 10.85 13.07
C LEU A 13 17.77 10.24 11.68
N ALA A 14 17.83 11.07 10.63
CA ALA A 14 18.08 10.59 9.27
C ALA A 14 19.45 9.92 9.14
N LEU A 15 20.51 10.48 9.75
CA LEU A 15 21.84 9.87 9.79
C LEU A 15 21.84 8.54 10.57
N LEU A 16 21.15 8.47 11.71
CA LEU A 16 21.01 7.23 12.47
C LEU A 16 20.36 6.12 11.62
N ILE A 17 19.34 6.46 10.82
CA ILE A 17 18.71 5.51 9.89
C ILE A 17 19.68 5.11 8.77
N PHE A 18 20.38 6.07 8.15
CA PHE A 18 21.36 5.78 7.10
C PHE A 18 22.55 4.93 7.59
N SER A 19 22.84 4.95 8.89
CA SER A 19 23.84 4.07 9.52
C SER A 19 23.58 2.59 9.23
N TYR A 20 22.34 2.19 8.90
CA TYR A 20 22.02 0.84 8.44
C TYR A 20 22.84 0.38 7.22
N LEU A 21 23.25 1.31 6.35
CA LEU A 21 24.06 1.00 5.17
C LEU A 21 25.44 0.40 5.55
N LEU A 22 25.93 0.72 6.74
CA LEU A 22 27.18 0.20 7.30
C LEU A 22 26.99 -1.15 8.04
N GLY A 23 25.77 -1.69 8.03
CA GLY A 23 25.36 -2.88 8.78
C GLY A 23 24.51 -2.57 10.02
N ASP A 24 24.18 -3.62 10.77
CA ASP A 24 23.28 -3.55 11.92
C ASP A 24 24.01 -3.02 13.19
N ASN A 25 23.93 -1.71 13.42
CA ASN A 25 24.59 -1.01 14.53
C ASN A 25 23.59 -0.54 15.60
N PRO A 26 24.04 -0.27 16.84
CA PRO A 26 23.15 0.20 17.92
C PRO A 26 22.48 1.55 17.61
N LEU A 27 23.13 2.40 16.80
CA LEU A 27 22.61 3.72 16.40
C LEU A 27 21.35 3.60 15.54
N TYR A 28 21.40 2.76 14.52
CA TYR A 28 20.25 2.41 13.68
C TYR A 28 19.13 1.79 14.51
N ARG A 29 19.46 0.82 15.38
CA ARG A 29 18.48 0.21 16.27
C ARG A 29 17.78 1.26 17.13
N LEU A 30 18.51 2.20 17.73
CA LEU A 30 17.91 3.26 18.54
C LEU A 30 16.89 4.08 17.75
N ALA A 31 17.24 4.52 16.53
CA ALA A 31 16.32 5.26 15.68
C ALA A 31 15.09 4.43 15.29
N LEU A 32 15.27 3.13 15.03
CA LEU A 32 14.17 2.22 14.74
C LEU A 32 13.23 2.05 15.94
N HIS A 33 13.76 1.82 17.15
CA HIS A 33 12.94 1.70 18.37
C HIS A 33 12.19 3.00 18.66
N LEU A 34 12.83 4.16 18.47
CA LEU A 34 12.17 5.46 18.63
C LEU A 34 11.03 5.62 17.63
N PHE A 35 11.26 5.30 16.35
CA PHE A 35 10.25 5.43 15.30
C PHE A 35 9.07 4.48 15.52
N VAL A 36 9.34 3.20 15.80
CA VAL A 36 8.32 2.20 16.10
C VAL A 36 7.58 2.56 17.38
N GLY A 37 8.29 3.02 18.41
CA GLY A 37 7.69 3.47 19.67
C GLY A 37 6.76 4.67 19.47
N ALA A 38 7.16 5.66 18.67
CA ALA A 38 6.31 6.79 18.31
C ALA A 38 5.06 6.36 17.54
N LEU A 39 5.21 5.44 16.57
CA LEU A 39 4.10 4.88 15.81
C LEU A 39 3.10 4.16 16.72
N VAL A 40 3.60 3.30 17.62
CA VAL A 40 2.77 2.57 18.58
C VAL A 40 2.08 3.54 19.54
N GLY A 41 2.79 4.53 20.07
CA GLY A 41 2.24 5.53 20.98
C GLY A 41 1.14 6.37 20.34
N TYR A 42 1.36 6.85 19.11
CA TYR A 42 0.35 7.58 18.36
C TYR A 42 -0.89 6.72 18.06
N SER A 43 -0.67 5.49 17.59
CA SER A 43 -1.75 4.54 17.31
C SER A 43 -2.55 4.21 18.57
N PHE A 44 -1.87 4.03 19.70
CA PHE A 44 -2.51 3.80 21.00
C PHE A 44 -3.35 5.00 21.43
N GLY A 45 -2.85 6.22 21.25
CA GLY A 45 -3.59 7.45 21.53
C GLY A 45 -4.88 7.56 20.70
N ILE A 46 -4.81 7.25 19.40
CA ILE A 46 -5.99 7.18 18.52
C ILE A 46 -6.98 6.14 19.04
N ILE A 47 -6.51 4.93 19.37
CA ILE A 47 -7.40 3.87 19.85
C ILE A 47 -8.08 4.28 21.17
N LEU A 48 -7.35 4.88 22.11
CA LEU A 48 -7.96 5.36 23.35
C LEU A 48 -9.05 6.41 23.09
N ARG A 49 -8.77 7.39 22.23
CA ARG A 49 -9.72 8.46 21.94
C ARG A 49 -10.91 7.94 21.13
N ASP A 50 -10.64 7.37 19.97
CA ASP A 50 -11.68 7.11 18.97
C ASP A 50 -12.45 5.82 19.27
N VAL A 51 -11.77 4.80 19.82
CA VAL A 51 -12.41 3.52 20.16
C VAL A 51 -12.96 3.55 21.58
N LEU A 52 -12.13 3.86 22.58
CA LEU A 52 -12.54 3.70 23.97
C LEU A 52 -13.45 4.85 24.45
N ILE A 53 -13.14 6.10 24.11
CA ILE A 53 -13.96 7.25 24.52
C ILE A 53 -15.15 7.41 23.55
N ASP A 54 -14.90 7.63 22.26
CA ASP A 54 -15.95 8.01 21.32
C ASP A 54 -16.87 6.81 20.98
N MET A 55 -16.31 5.63 20.69
CA MET A 55 -17.12 4.48 20.29
C MET A 55 -17.69 3.67 21.45
N VAL A 56 -17.03 3.62 22.61
CA VAL A 56 -17.54 2.84 23.77
C VAL A 56 -18.25 3.76 24.76
N LEU A 57 -17.55 4.75 25.34
CA LEU A 57 -18.11 5.55 26.43
C LEU A 57 -19.26 6.46 25.98
N ALA A 58 -19.09 7.21 24.88
CA ALA A 58 -20.13 8.10 24.40
C ALA A 58 -21.36 7.35 23.84
N GLN A 59 -21.13 6.20 23.19
CA GLN A 59 -22.22 5.34 22.70
C GLN A 59 -22.92 4.59 23.84
N TRP A 60 -22.24 4.27 24.95
CA TRP A 60 -22.87 3.63 26.10
C TRP A 60 -23.98 4.51 26.69
N LEU A 61 -23.77 5.83 26.68
CA LEU A 61 -24.72 6.82 27.19
C LEU A 61 -25.91 7.06 26.26
N THR A 62 -25.75 6.81 24.96
CA THR A 62 -26.79 7.11 23.95
C THR A 62 -27.53 5.86 23.45
N ASN A 63 -26.82 4.75 23.21
CA ASN A 63 -27.37 3.49 22.72
C ASN A 63 -26.59 2.29 23.29
N PRO A 64 -26.86 1.87 24.54
CA PRO A 64 -26.05 0.85 25.22
C PRO A 64 -26.04 -0.50 24.50
N VAL A 65 -27.14 -0.85 23.82
CA VAL A 65 -27.30 -2.14 23.12
C VAL A 65 -26.29 -2.30 21.96
N ALA A 66 -25.96 -1.22 21.26
CA ALA A 66 -25.01 -1.27 20.13
C ALA A 66 -23.56 -1.46 20.58
N VAL A 67 -23.23 -1.08 21.81
CA VAL A 67 -21.88 -1.15 22.38
C VAL A 67 -21.57 -2.52 22.96
N VAL A 68 -22.60 -3.29 23.36
CA VAL A 68 -22.41 -4.62 23.97
C VAL A 68 -21.60 -5.54 23.07
N ALA A 69 -21.94 -5.62 21.78
CA ALA A 69 -21.26 -6.52 20.85
C ALA A 69 -19.76 -6.18 20.66
N PRO A 70 -19.36 -4.92 20.33
CA PRO A 70 -17.95 -4.51 20.27
C PRO A 70 -17.20 -4.71 21.59
N LEU A 71 -17.85 -4.43 22.72
CA LEU A 71 -17.22 -4.53 24.05
C LEU A 71 -16.97 -5.99 24.43
N VAL A 72 -17.94 -6.88 24.18
CA VAL A 72 -17.76 -8.33 24.37
C VAL A 72 -16.65 -8.85 23.46
N LEU A 73 -16.64 -8.51 22.17
CA LEU A 73 -15.57 -8.93 21.26
C LEU A 73 -14.20 -8.37 21.68
N GLY A 74 -14.13 -7.13 22.14
CA GLY A 74 -12.92 -6.52 22.67
C GLY A 74 -12.41 -7.23 23.92
N LEU A 75 -13.30 -7.54 24.87
CA LEU A 75 -12.96 -8.29 26.08
C LEU A 75 -12.48 -9.71 25.76
N LEU A 76 -13.18 -10.41 24.85
CA LEU A 76 -12.80 -11.73 24.36
C LEU A 76 -11.39 -11.71 23.72
N LEU A 77 -11.04 -10.64 23.02
CA LEU A 77 -9.72 -10.46 22.42
C LEU A 77 -8.60 -10.37 23.47
N LEU A 78 -8.85 -9.72 24.62
CA LEU A 78 -7.86 -9.60 25.70
C LEU A 78 -7.42 -10.96 26.25
N PHE A 79 -8.32 -11.95 26.28
CA PHE A 79 -7.99 -13.32 26.71
C PHE A 79 -6.98 -14.02 25.79
N LYS A 80 -6.76 -13.54 24.57
CA LYS A 80 -5.73 -14.08 23.67
C LYS A 80 -4.30 -13.84 24.18
N GLY A 81 -4.10 -12.84 25.04
CA GLY A 81 -2.81 -12.60 25.70
C GLY A 81 -2.42 -13.68 26.71
N PHE A 82 -3.38 -14.50 27.16
CA PHE A 82 -3.13 -15.56 28.14
C PHE A 82 -3.17 -16.95 27.48
N PRO A 83 -2.07 -17.72 27.49
CA PRO A 83 -1.96 -18.97 26.72
C PRO A 83 -2.97 -20.05 27.14
N ARG A 84 -3.45 -20.02 28.39
CA ARG A 84 -4.41 -21.02 28.92
C ARG A 84 -5.87 -20.78 28.51
N GLN A 85 -6.23 -19.58 28.08
CA GLN A 85 -7.62 -19.20 27.73
C GLN A 85 -7.75 -18.62 26.31
N ALA A 86 -6.67 -18.66 25.52
CA ALA A 86 -6.61 -18.05 24.19
C ALA A 86 -7.65 -18.56 23.18
N TYR A 87 -8.25 -19.74 23.41
CA TYR A 87 -9.31 -20.28 22.56
C TYR A 87 -10.54 -19.36 22.49
N VAL A 88 -10.88 -18.72 23.62
CA VAL A 88 -12.05 -17.84 23.73
C VAL A 88 -11.89 -16.57 22.88
N GLY A 89 -10.66 -16.09 22.72
CA GLY A 89 -10.33 -14.96 21.83
C GLY A 89 -10.35 -15.29 20.33
N ASN A 90 -10.51 -16.56 19.93
CA ASN A 90 -10.55 -16.92 18.51
C ASN A 90 -11.79 -16.39 17.80
N PHE A 91 -12.92 -16.23 18.50
CA PHE A 91 -14.13 -15.62 17.92
C PHE A 91 -13.88 -14.17 17.50
N SER A 92 -13.22 -13.39 18.36
CA SER A 92 -12.85 -12.00 18.04
C SER A 92 -11.84 -11.93 16.90
N VAL A 93 -10.84 -12.82 16.87
CA VAL A 93 -9.88 -12.87 15.77
C VAL A 93 -10.55 -13.27 14.46
N ALA A 94 -11.45 -14.25 14.47
CA ALA A 94 -12.21 -14.65 13.28
C ALA A 94 -13.04 -13.48 12.74
N TYR A 95 -13.68 -12.71 13.63
CA TYR A 95 -14.38 -11.48 13.26
C TYR A 95 -13.44 -10.44 12.64
N LEU A 96 -12.30 -10.13 13.29
CA LEU A 96 -11.31 -9.17 12.77
C LEU A 96 -10.76 -9.58 11.41
N VAL A 97 -10.44 -10.85 11.22
CA VAL A 97 -9.98 -11.39 9.93
C VAL A 97 -11.09 -11.31 8.90
N GLY A 98 -12.34 -11.66 9.24
CA GLY A 98 -13.48 -11.57 8.34
C GLY A 98 -13.73 -10.14 7.85
N VAL A 99 -13.77 -9.17 8.77
CA VAL A 99 -13.92 -7.75 8.44
C VAL A 99 -12.71 -7.25 7.65
N GLY A 100 -11.49 -7.59 8.06
CA GLY A 100 -10.26 -7.20 7.37
C GLY A 100 -10.21 -7.72 5.93
N MET A 101 -10.60 -8.98 5.71
CA MET A 101 -10.72 -9.58 4.38
C MET A 101 -11.81 -8.91 3.55
N ALA A 102 -12.97 -8.61 4.14
CA ALA A 102 -14.05 -7.91 3.46
C ALA A 102 -13.64 -6.48 3.03
N VAL A 103 -12.95 -5.74 3.91
CA VAL A 103 -12.43 -4.39 3.60
C VAL A 103 -11.33 -4.45 2.54
N ALA A 104 -10.39 -5.39 2.65
CA ALA A 104 -9.33 -5.56 1.65
C ALA A 104 -9.89 -5.94 0.27
N LEU A 105 -10.83 -6.88 0.23
CA LEU A 105 -11.47 -7.31 -1.02
C LEU A 105 -12.31 -6.18 -1.62
N SER A 106 -13.10 -5.46 -0.81
CA SER A 106 -13.89 -4.32 -1.27
C SER A 106 -12.99 -3.17 -1.74
N GLY A 107 -11.89 -2.90 -1.03
CA GLY A 107 -10.89 -1.91 -1.40
C GLY A 107 -10.20 -2.24 -2.71
N ALA A 108 -9.87 -3.52 -2.95
CA ALA A 108 -9.35 -3.97 -4.24
C ALA A 108 -10.42 -3.87 -5.34
N LEU A 109 -11.65 -4.31 -5.09
CA LEU A 109 -12.72 -4.28 -6.09
C LEU A 109 -13.09 -2.85 -6.48
N LEU A 110 -13.41 -2.01 -5.51
CA LEU A 110 -13.90 -0.65 -5.74
C LEU A 110 -12.76 0.34 -6.00
N GLY A 111 -11.60 0.14 -5.39
CA GLY A 111 -10.45 1.02 -5.53
C GLY A 111 -9.64 0.76 -6.81
N THR A 112 -9.62 -0.48 -7.31
CA THR A 112 -8.83 -0.81 -8.51
C THR A 112 -9.66 -1.45 -9.62
N LEU A 113 -10.27 -2.62 -9.38
CA LEU A 113 -10.85 -3.43 -10.47
C LEU A 113 -12.01 -2.74 -11.19
N VAL A 114 -13.00 -2.21 -10.46
CA VAL A 114 -14.17 -1.56 -11.04
C VAL A 114 -13.77 -0.29 -11.83
N PRO A 115 -13.00 0.66 -11.26
CA PRO A 115 -12.49 1.80 -12.02
C PRO A 115 -11.68 1.39 -13.25
N GLN A 116 -10.86 0.33 -13.15
CA GLN A 116 -10.03 -0.14 -14.25
C GLN A 116 -10.86 -0.76 -15.39
N ILE A 117 -11.87 -1.58 -15.07
CA ILE A 117 -12.82 -2.11 -16.07
C ILE A 117 -13.57 -0.96 -16.75
N GLY A 118 -14.04 0.03 -15.97
CA GLY A 118 -14.72 1.21 -16.50
C GLY A 118 -13.81 2.10 -17.35
N ALA A 119 -12.52 2.21 -17.02
CA ALA A 119 -11.54 2.94 -17.81
C ALA A 119 -11.25 2.24 -19.15
N THR A 120 -11.03 0.92 -19.14
CA THR A 120 -10.84 0.12 -20.36
C THR A 120 -12.09 0.14 -21.24
N GLY A 121 -13.29 0.04 -20.66
CA GLY A 121 -14.55 0.11 -21.41
C GLY A 121 -14.79 1.48 -22.07
N ARG A 122 -14.41 2.58 -21.41
CA ARG A 122 -14.49 3.94 -21.96
C ARG A 122 -13.39 4.27 -22.98
N ALA A 123 -12.37 3.43 -23.12
CA ALA A 123 -11.27 3.66 -24.06
C ALA A 123 -11.75 3.80 -25.53
N LEU A 124 -12.89 3.20 -25.88
CA LEU A 124 -13.52 3.26 -27.21
C LEU A 124 -14.66 4.30 -27.32
N SER A 125 -14.86 5.16 -26.31
CA SER A 125 -15.94 6.16 -26.31
C SER A 125 -15.65 7.33 -27.24
N LEU A 126 -16.67 7.94 -27.87
CA LEU A 126 -16.49 9.10 -28.76
C LEU A 126 -15.70 10.25 -28.10
N ALA A 127 -15.85 10.44 -26.79
CA ALA A 127 -15.11 11.43 -26.02
C ALA A 127 -13.61 11.10 -25.89
N SER A 128 -13.25 9.84 -25.66
CA SER A 128 -11.84 9.43 -25.60
C SER A 128 -11.18 9.50 -26.97
N LEU A 129 -11.90 9.15 -28.03
CA LEU A 129 -11.43 9.18 -29.42
C LEU A 129 -11.06 10.60 -29.89
N ALA A 130 -11.72 11.64 -29.38
CA ALA A 130 -11.40 13.03 -29.69
C ALA A 130 -10.15 13.54 -28.95
N SER A 131 -9.83 12.99 -27.78
CA SER A 131 -8.67 13.39 -26.96
C SER A 131 -7.36 12.69 -27.34
N PHE A 132 -7.42 11.54 -28.03
CA PHE A 132 -6.26 10.76 -28.44
C PHE A 132 -5.72 11.21 -29.81
N ARG A 133 -4.39 11.32 -29.96
CA ARG A 133 -3.75 11.74 -31.22
C ARG A 133 -4.07 10.80 -32.39
N ALA A 134 -4.25 9.51 -32.12
CA ALA A 134 -4.65 8.50 -33.12
C ALA A 134 -6.08 7.97 -32.89
N GLY A 135 -6.86 8.63 -32.01
CA GLY A 135 -8.26 8.36 -31.71
C GLY A 135 -8.58 6.87 -31.52
N LEU A 136 -9.15 6.26 -32.58
CA LEU A 136 -9.62 4.87 -32.60
C LEU A 136 -8.50 3.85 -32.39
N LEU A 137 -7.31 4.15 -32.89
CA LEU A 137 -6.15 3.25 -32.78
C LEU A 137 -5.68 3.16 -31.32
N ASP A 138 -5.64 4.28 -30.60
CA ASP A 138 -5.22 4.32 -29.19
C ASP A 138 -6.22 3.54 -28.31
N GLY A 139 -7.53 3.73 -28.53
CA GLY A 139 -8.58 2.99 -27.83
C GLY A 139 -8.52 1.48 -28.10
N LEU A 140 -8.31 1.08 -29.36
CA LEU A 140 -8.18 -0.32 -29.74
C LEU A 140 -6.92 -0.96 -29.15
N LEU A 141 -5.80 -0.23 -29.14
CA LEU A 141 -4.54 -0.69 -28.54
C LEU A 141 -4.67 -0.89 -27.03
N ILE A 142 -5.38 -0.02 -26.32
CA ILE A 142 -5.63 -0.17 -24.88
C ILE A 142 -6.45 -1.44 -24.62
N VAL A 143 -7.54 -1.66 -25.35
CA VAL A 143 -8.39 -2.85 -25.17
C VAL A 143 -7.62 -4.12 -25.56
N ALA A 144 -6.98 -4.14 -26.73
CA ALA A 144 -6.21 -5.29 -27.20
C ALA A 144 -5.03 -5.60 -26.28
N GLY A 145 -4.29 -4.58 -25.83
CA GLY A 145 -3.20 -4.72 -24.86
C GLY A 145 -3.69 -5.30 -23.54
N THR A 146 -4.84 -4.84 -23.03
CA THR A 146 -5.44 -5.37 -21.79
C THR A 146 -5.86 -6.83 -21.94
N VAL A 147 -6.46 -7.22 -23.06
CA VAL A 147 -6.83 -8.61 -23.32
C VAL A 147 -5.59 -9.49 -23.43
N CYS A 148 -4.56 -9.05 -24.17
CA CYS A 148 -3.30 -9.77 -24.30
C CYS A 148 -2.62 -10.00 -22.94
N THR A 149 -2.55 -8.98 -22.08
CA THR A 149 -1.92 -9.10 -20.75
C THR A 149 -2.73 -10.00 -19.82
N LEU A 150 -4.07 -9.94 -19.84
CA LEU A 150 -4.90 -10.88 -19.07
C LEU A 150 -4.70 -12.32 -19.54
N MET A 151 -4.61 -12.55 -20.85
CA MET A 151 -4.33 -13.87 -21.41
C MET A 151 -2.93 -14.37 -21.01
N ALA A 152 -1.95 -13.50 -20.81
CA ALA A 152 -0.63 -13.88 -20.32
C ALA A 152 -0.64 -14.53 -18.92
N PHE A 153 -1.63 -14.19 -18.08
CA PHE A 153 -1.81 -14.76 -16.74
C PHE A 153 -2.76 -15.96 -16.71
N THR A 154 -3.34 -16.36 -17.84
CA THR A 154 -4.10 -17.62 -17.89
C THR A 154 -3.13 -18.78 -17.72
N PHE A 155 -3.19 -19.43 -16.56
CA PHE A 155 -2.32 -20.55 -16.21
C PHE A 155 -2.62 -21.75 -17.12
N SER A 156 -1.90 -21.83 -18.25
CA SER A 156 -1.77 -22.96 -19.17
C SER A 156 -3.04 -23.79 -19.34
N VAL A 157 -3.83 -23.47 -20.37
CA VAL A 157 -4.85 -24.38 -20.90
C VAL A 157 -4.13 -25.69 -21.27
N ARG A 158 -4.31 -26.72 -20.43
CA ARG A 158 -3.73 -28.05 -20.62
C ARG A 158 -4.08 -28.52 -22.04
N LYS A 159 -3.07 -28.79 -22.89
CA LYS A 159 -3.22 -29.25 -24.28
C LYS A 159 -4.29 -30.35 -24.37
N ARG A 160 -5.53 -29.98 -24.73
CA ARG A 160 -6.57 -30.94 -25.09
C ARG A 160 -6.53 -31.13 -26.60
N ARG A 161 -6.50 -32.39 -27.06
CA ARG A 161 -6.57 -32.75 -28.49
C ARG A 161 -7.96 -32.41 -29.06
N GLY A 162 -8.02 -31.86 -30.27
CA GLY A 162 -9.26 -31.51 -31.00
C GLY A 162 -9.37 -30.03 -31.38
N LEU A 163 -10.55 -29.55 -31.78
CA LEU A 163 -10.86 -28.13 -32.05
C LEU A 163 -10.49 -27.20 -30.87
N ALA A 164 -10.53 -27.72 -29.64
CA ALA A 164 -10.03 -27.05 -28.44
C ALA A 164 -8.50 -26.79 -28.46
N GLY A 165 -7.74 -27.54 -29.25
CA GLY A 165 -6.30 -27.35 -29.44
C GLY A 165 -5.95 -26.16 -30.32
N ALA A 166 -6.76 -25.84 -31.33
CA ALA A 166 -6.58 -24.64 -32.15
C ALA A 166 -6.86 -23.36 -31.34
N TRP A 167 -7.91 -23.38 -30.52
CA TRP A 167 -8.19 -22.31 -29.55
C TRP A 167 -7.07 -22.14 -28.51
N ALA A 168 -6.52 -23.25 -28.01
CA ALA A 168 -5.37 -23.20 -27.10
C ALA A 168 -4.13 -22.57 -27.76
N GLN A 169 -3.88 -22.84 -29.05
CA GLN A 169 -2.77 -22.23 -29.79
C GLN A 169 -2.93 -20.72 -29.96
N ILE A 170 -4.14 -20.24 -30.26
CA ILE A 170 -4.41 -18.79 -30.39
C ILE A 170 -4.18 -18.11 -29.04
N VAL A 171 -4.70 -18.68 -27.95
CA VAL A 171 -4.50 -18.15 -26.59
C VAL A 171 -3.02 -18.13 -26.22
N ASP A 172 -2.25 -19.17 -26.55
CA ASP A 172 -0.81 -19.24 -26.28
C ASP A 172 0.01 -18.17 -27.05
N VAL A 173 -0.38 -17.85 -28.29
CA VAL A 173 0.24 -16.78 -29.09
C VAL A 173 -0.09 -15.41 -28.48
N VAL A 174 -1.37 -15.16 -28.18
CA VAL A 174 -1.83 -13.91 -27.56
C VAL A 174 -1.20 -13.70 -26.18
N ALA A 175 -1.06 -14.77 -25.38
CA ALA A 175 -0.39 -14.77 -24.08
C ALA A 175 1.12 -14.49 -24.19
N ARG A 176 1.80 -14.92 -25.27
CA ARG A 176 3.19 -14.55 -25.54
C ARG A 176 3.32 -13.05 -25.81
N VAL A 177 2.44 -12.49 -26.63
CA VAL A 177 2.40 -11.04 -26.86
C VAL A 177 2.15 -10.30 -25.54
N GLY A 178 1.18 -10.75 -24.74
CA GLY A 178 0.90 -10.18 -23.41
C GLY A 178 2.11 -10.20 -22.46
N ARG A 179 2.91 -11.27 -22.46
CA ARG A 179 4.16 -11.32 -21.68
C ARG A 179 5.17 -10.26 -22.11
N VAL A 180 5.28 -9.99 -23.42
CA VAL A 180 6.14 -8.90 -23.92
C VAL A 180 5.66 -7.56 -23.37
N PHE A 181 4.34 -7.29 -23.42
CA PHE A 181 3.77 -6.09 -22.79
C PHE A 181 4.10 -6.00 -21.30
N LEU A 182 3.98 -7.09 -20.55
CA LEU A 182 4.33 -7.12 -19.12
C LEU A 182 5.81 -6.82 -18.87
N ILE A 183 6.72 -7.34 -19.69
CA ILE A 183 8.16 -7.04 -19.56
C ILE A 183 8.39 -5.53 -19.70
N PHE A 184 7.77 -4.89 -20.71
CA PHE A 184 7.86 -3.44 -20.87
C PHE A 184 7.24 -2.68 -19.69
N THR A 185 6.03 -3.07 -19.26
CA THR A 185 5.35 -2.40 -18.14
C THR A 185 6.14 -2.52 -16.84
N PHE A 186 6.67 -3.70 -16.50
CA PHE A 186 7.52 -3.88 -15.32
C PHE A 186 8.84 -3.14 -15.46
N GLY A 187 9.43 -3.07 -16.66
CA GLY A 187 10.62 -2.26 -16.93
C GLY A 187 10.38 -0.77 -16.64
N VAL A 188 9.26 -0.22 -17.12
CA VAL A 188 8.87 1.17 -16.84
C VAL A 188 8.59 1.38 -15.35
N ALA A 189 7.85 0.46 -14.71
CA ALA A 189 7.56 0.55 -13.28
C ALA A 189 8.83 0.51 -12.42
N PHE A 190 9.78 -0.37 -12.75
CA PHE A 190 11.08 -0.46 -12.09
C PHE A 190 11.91 0.82 -12.31
N GLY A 191 11.96 1.33 -13.54
CA GLY A 191 12.62 2.60 -13.85
C GLY A 191 12.01 3.77 -13.09
N GLY A 192 10.69 3.83 -12.96
CA GLY A 192 9.97 4.81 -12.15
C GLY A 192 10.29 4.69 -10.67
N ALA A 193 10.30 3.47 -10.12
CA ALA A 193 10.66 3.22 -8.72
C ALA A 193 12.11 3.62 -8.41
N LEU A 194 13.06 3.28 -9.30
CA LEU A 194 14.46 3.67 -9.17
C LEU A 194 14.61 5.19 -9.24
N THR A 195 13.93 5.85 -10.18
CA THR A 195 13.96 7.30 -10.32
C THR A 195 13.40 7.97 -9.06
N ALA A 196 12.26 7.49 -8.56
CA ALA A 196 11.68 7.98 -7.31
C ALA A 196 12.63 7.79 -6.12
N ALA A 197 13.25 6.62 -5.99
CA ALA A 197 14.23 6.34 -4.93
C ALA A 197 15.45 7.29 -5.02
N LEU A 198 15.99 7.50 -6.21
CA LEU A 198 17.08 8.44 -6.45
C LEU A 198 16.66 9.89 -6.16
N SER A 199 15.46 10.30 -6.56
CA SER A 199 14.91 11.62 -6.23
C SER A 199 14.76 11.83 -4.72
N ILE A 200 14.24 10.84 -3.99
CA ILE A 200 14.15 10.88 -2.53
C ILE A 200 15.55 10.98 -1.92
N PHE A 201 16.51 10.20 -2.41
CA PHE A 201 17.90 10.22 -1.95
C PHE A 201 18.58 11.59 -2.17
N ILE A 202 18.46 12.15 -3.37
CA ILE A 202 18.94 13.51 -3.68
C ILE A 202 18.29 14.52 -2.73
N GLY A 203 16.98 14.42 -2.52
CA GLY A 203 16.25 15.29 -1.57
C GLY A 203 16.77 15.16 -0.13
N ARG A 204 17.17 13.96 0.31
CA ARG A 204 17.80 13.77 1.63
C ARG A 204 19.21 14.38 1.70
N ILE A 205 20.02 14.28 0.65
CA ILE A 205 21.32 14.95 0.58
C ILE A 205 21.15 16.47 0.63
N GLN A 206 20.22 17.03 -0.17
CA GLN A 206 19.91 18.45 -0.18
C GLN A 206 19.46 18.93 1.20
N TYR A 207 18.65 18.14 1.90
CA TYR A 207 18.26 18.43 3.28
C TYR A 207 19.46 18.53 4.22
N PHE A 208 20.43 17.60 4.14
CA PHE A 208 21.66 17.69 4.96
C PHE A 208 22.51 18.92 4.64
N ILE A 209 22.60 19.31 3.36
CA ILE A 209 23.32 20.51 2.94
C ILE A 209 22.65 21.77 3.51
N ASP A 210 21.31 21.87 3.41
CA ASP A 210 20.54 22.98 3.99
C ASP A 210 20.72 23.07 5.50
N VAL A 211 20.73 21.92 6.20
CA VAL A 211 21.03 21.85 7.64
C VAL A 211 22.40 22.41 7.95
N TYR A 212 23.43 22.00 7.21
CA TYR A 212 24.78 22.49 7.43
C TYR A 212 24.87 24.01 7.30
N PHE A 213 24.33 24.59 6.22
CA PHE A 213 24.40 26.03 6.00
C PHE A 213 23.59 26.83 7.03
N ARG A 214 22.41 26.35 7.43
CA ARG A 214 21.60 27.02 8.45
C ARG A 214 22.26 27.00 9.83
N VAL A 215 22.90 25.89 10.20
CA VAL A 215 23.63 25.78 11.48
C VAL A 215 24.90 26.63 11.45
N ALA A 216 25.66 26.61 10.35
CA ALA A 216 26.85 27.45 10.20
C ALA A 216 26.52 28.94 10.23
N GLY A 217 25.45 29.37 9.57
CA GLY A 217 24.98 30.76 9.60
C GLY A 217 24.47 31.20 10.98
N PHE A 218 23.95 30.26 11.79
CA PHE A 218 23.54 30.53 13.16
C PHE A 218 24.72 30.64 14.14
N LEU A 219 25.82 29.92 13.88
CA LEU A 219 27.03 29.92 14.73
C LEU A 219 28.05 31.01 14.34
N GLY A 220 28.03 31.47 13.09
CA GLY A 220 28.95 32.49 12.56
C GLY A 220 28.40 33.92 12.55
N GLY A 221 27.26 34.15 13.19
CA GLY A 221 26.64 35.47 13.37
C GLY A 221 26.77 36.01 14.79
#